data_AF-F6FGT1-F1
#
_entry.id   AF-F6FGT1-F1
#
_cell.length_a   1.000
_cell.length_b   1.000
_cell.length_c   1.000
_cell.angle_alpha   90.00
_cell.angle_beta   90.00
_cell.angle_gamma   90.00
#
_symmetry.space_group_name_H-M   'P 1'
#
loop_
_entity.id
_entity.type
_entity.pdbx_description
1 polymer ?
#
loop_
_entity_poly.entity_id
_entity_poly.type
_entity_poly.pdbx_seq_one_letter_code
_entity_poly.pdbx_strand_id
1 'polypeptide(L)'
;MTSSLLPKVALGLGAASATAAGAAYAGGAFSPSGELISKLIKTANPDKREITSTSGEDTNWKDAWKRYRQDNKSKNTGEDVWKLKDWQKPEAGTINNDVSAPTSFIDECKSRLSKKVSGTESDLYKEVLKYCVRDTLVSDLVSETTGKTSLVDVEDSTNWDRVWNLYKTHNNGKENGQDVWTLSDWNQEKAKPNAPQSFKAACKNKLATKTGDKSHPDYLNFLSWCTK
;
A
#
# COMPACT_ATOMS: atom_id res chain seq x y z
N MET A 1 -11.12 30.63 -68.87
CA MET A 1 -10.02 30.94 -67.93
C MET A 1 -10.64 31.13 -66.56
N THR A 2 -10.29 30.24 -65.65
CA THR A 2 -10.85 30.09 -64.30
C THR A 2 -10.47 31.28 -63.41
N SER A 3 -11.46 32.07 -63.00
CA SER A 3 -11.28 33.12 -61.99
C SER A 3 -11.47 32.53 -60.59
N SER A 4 -10.38 32.55 -59.82
CA SER A 4 -10.32 32.10 -58.43
C SER A 4 -11.02 33.09 -57.50
N LEU A 5 -11.97 32.60 -56.70
CA LEU A 5 -12.63 33.33 -55.62
C LEU A 5 -11.80 33.17 -54.32
N LEU A 6 -11.27 34.28 -53.80
CA LEU A 6 -10.65 34.35 -52.47
C LEU A 6 -11.72 34.77 -51.44
N PRO A 7 -12.01 33.99 -50.40
CA PRO A 7 -12.88 34.46 -49.32
C PRO A 7 -12.08 35.31 -48.32
N LYS A 8 -12.51 36.56 -48.15
CA LYS A 8 -12.07 37.48 -47.09
C LYS A 8 -12.53 36.93 -45.73
N VAL A 9 -11.58 36.53 -44.89
CA VAL A 9 -11.85 36.20 -43.48
C VAL A 9 -11.94 37.50 -42.68
N ALA A 10 -13.14 37.81 -42.19
CA ALA A 10 -13.37 38.89 -41.23
C ALA A 10 -13.04 38.38 -39.81
N LEU A 11 -12.00 38.93 -39.19
CA LEU A 11 -11.72 38.77 -37.77
C LEU A 11 -12.70 39.63 -36.96
N GLY A 12 -13.76 39.01 -36.46
CA GLY A 12 -14.63 39.62 -35.45
C GLY A 12 -13.98 39.54 -34.07
N LEU A 13 -13.59 40.68 -33.51
CA LEU A 13 -13.24 40.82 -32.09
C LEU A 13 -14.54 40.77 -31.26
N GLY A 14 -14.85 39.60 -30.72
CA GLY A 14 -15.95 39.39 -29.77
C GLY A 14 -15.46 39.51 -28.32
N ALA A 15 -16.13 40.35 -27.54
CA ALA A 15 -15.78 40.75 -26.19
C ALA A 15 -15.67 39.58 -25.19
N ALA A 16 -14.68 39.67 -24.29
CA ALA A 16 -14.48 38.74 -23.19
C ALA A 16 -15.54 38.94 -22.10
N SER A 17 -16.39 37.94 -21.89
CA SER A 17 -17.18 37.77 -20.68
C SER A 17 -16.77 36.47 -19.99
N ALA A 18 -16.18 36.60 -18.80
CA ALA A 18 -15.73 35.47 -17.99
C ALA A 18 -16.93 34.73 -17.37
N THR A 19 -17.25 33.56 -17.90
CA THR A 19 -17.96 32.50 -17.18
C THR A 19 -16.99 31.32 -17.05
N ALA A 20 -16.42 31.15 -15.85
CA ALA A 20 -15.45 30.11 -15.58
C ALA A 20 -16.12 28.72 -15.53
N ALA A 21 -15.52 27.81 -16.32
CA ALA A 21 -15.58 26.35 -16.26
C ALA A 21 -16.85 25.62 -16.73
N GLY A 22 -17.02 25.55 -18.05
CA GLY A 22 -17.86 24.56 -18.74
C GLY A 22 -17.43 24.31 -20.19
N ALA A 23 -16.71 23.20 -20.41
CA ALA A 23 -16.44 22.47 -21.66
C ALA A 23 -15.70 23.16 -22.83
N ALA A 24 -14.53 22.62 -23.15
CA ALA A 24 -13.98 22.63 -24.52
C ALA A 24 -13.60 21.18 -24.91
N TYR A 25 -14.53 20.47 -25.54
CA TYR A 25 -14.23 19.30 -26.35
C TYR A 25 -13.94 19.78 -27.77
N ALA A 26 -12.65 19.91 -28.10
CA ALA A 26 -12.18 20.08 -29.47
C ALA A 26 -11.15 18.98 -29.76
N GLY A 27 -11.39 18.22 -30.83
CA GLY A 27 -10.69 16.99 -31.16
C GLY A 27 -9.18 17.14 -31.28
N GLY A 28 -8.46 16.29 -30.55
CA GLY A 28 -7.02 16.12 -30.61
C GLY A 28 -6.58 15.08 -29.60
N ALA A 29 -6.48 13.81 -30.04
CA ALA A 29 -5.73 12.73 -29.42
C ALA A 29 -5.60 12.74 -27.87
N PHE A 30 -6.71 12.63 -27.13
CA PHE A 30 -6.62 12.08 -25.78
C PHE A 30 -6.44 10.57 -25.92
N SER A 31 -5.19 10.12 -26.09
CA SER A 31 -4.86 8.78 -25.63
C SER A 31 -5.24 8.75 -24.15
N PRO A 32 -6.15 7.86 -23.69
CA PRO A 32 -6.31 7.67 -22.26
C PRO A 32 -5.00 7.06 -21.80
N SER A 33 -4.07 7.89 -21.31
CA SER A 33 -2.84 7.45 -20.70
C SER A 33 -3.21 6.82 -19.36
N GLY A 34 -3.70 5.58 -19.42
CA GLY A 34 -4.05 4.85 -18.22
C GLY A 34 -2.83 4.61 -17.35
N GLU A 35 -3.02 4.69 -16.05
CA GLU A 35 -1.99 4.37 -15.06
C GLU A 35 -2.06 2.89 -14.70
N LEU A 36 -0.91 2.26 -14.47
CA LEU A 36 -0.86 0.90 -13.94
C LEU A 36 -1.58 0.88 -12.59
N ILE A 37 -2.46 -0.09 -12.38
CA ILE A 37 -3.21 -0.20 -11.12
C ILE A 37 -2.25 -0.31 -9.93
N SER A 38 -1.17 -1.08 -10.05
CA SER A 38 -0.08 -1.17 -9.05
C SER A 38 0.47 0.20 -8.63
N LYS A 39 0.71 1.09 -9.60
CA LYS A 39 1.20 2.44 -9.34
C LYS A 39 0.11 3.31 -8.70
N LEU A 40 -1.12 3.20 -9.18
CA LEU A 40 -2.24 3.98 -8.69
C LEU A 40 -2.61 3.61 -7.24
N ILE A 41 -2.51 2.33 -6.85
CA ILE A 41 -2.71 1.89 -5.45
C ILE A 41 -1.72 2.60 -4.52
N LYS A 42 -0.44 2.67 -4.89
CA LYS A 42 0.59 3.32 -4.05
C LYS A 42 0.34 4.80 -3.84
N THR A 43 -0.23 5.49 -4.83
CA THR A 43 -0.45 6.95 -4.77
C THR A 43 -1.81 7.32 -4.17
N ALA A 44 -2.87 6.59 -4.53
CA ALA A 44 -4.24 6.90 -4.09
C ALA A 44 -4.65 6.18 -2.80
N ASN A 45 -4.00 5.06 -2.46
CA ASN A 45 -4.25 4.28 -1.25
C ASN A 45 -2.93 4.00 -0.51
N PRO A 46 -2.29 5.04 0.08
CA PRO A 46 -1.00 4.90 0.74
C PRO A 46 -1.02 3.90 1.91
N ASP A 47 -2.20 3.60 2.45
CA ASP A 47 -2.46 2.59 3.48
C ASP A 47 -2.57 1.15 2.93
N LYS A 48 -2.41 0.94 1.62
CA LYS A 48 -2.46 -0.37 0.98
C LYS A 48 -1.19 -0.69 0.17
N ARG A 49 -0.83 -1.97 0.13
CA ARG A 49 0.24 -2.53 -0.70
C ARG A 49 -0.20 -3.83 -1.33
N GLU A 50 0.36 -4.14 -2.49
CA GLU A 50 0.18 -5.42 -3.16
C GLU A 50 0.59 -6.59 -2.25
N ILE A 51 -0.15 -7.69 -2.30
CA ILE A 51 0.28 -8.93 -1.67
C ILE A 51 1.37 -9.55 -2.55
N THR A 52 2.62 -9.53 -2.07
CA THR A 52 3.79 -9.96 -2.85
C THR A 52 4.15 -11.43 -2.67
N SER A 53 3.59 -12.10 -1.65
CA SER A 53 3.78 -13.54 -1.44
C SER A 53 3.33 -14.32 -2.67
N THR A 54 4.01 -15.43 -2.97
CA THR A 54 3.60 -16.36 -4.03
C THR A 54 2.89 -17.59 -3.50
N SER A 55 2.83 -17.76 -2.16
CA SER A 55 2.20 -18.90 -1.52
C SER A 55 0.77 -18.58 -1.13
N GLY A 56 -0.19 -19.41 -1.57
CA GLY A 56 -1.59 -19.32 -1.13
C GLY A 56 -1.80 -19.55 0.36
N GLU A 57 -0.78 -20.07 1.06
CA GLU A 57 -0.80 -20.22 2.51
C GLU A 57 -0.57 -18.91 3.28
N ASP A 58 -0.12 -17.85 2.59
CA ASP A 58 0.06 -16.53 3.20
C ASP A 58 -1.25 -16.02 3.81
N THR A 59 -1.15 -15.44 5.00
CA THR A 59 -2.32 -14.95 5.75
C THR A 59 -3.09 -13.88 4.98
N ASN A 60 -2.41 -12.98 4.25
CA ASN A 60 -3.08 -11.97 3.44
C ASN A 60 -3.79 -12.60 2.23
N TRP A 61 -3.19 -13.62 1.61
CA TRP A 61 -3.85 -14.35 0.53
C TRP A 61 -5.08 -15.10 1.02
N LYS A 62 -5.00 -15.79 2.17
CA LYS A 62 -6.15 -16.45 2.80
C LYS A 62 -7.27 -15.46 3.12
N ASP A 63 -6.94 -14.29 3.66
CA ASP A 63 -7.93 -13.25 3.96
C ASP A 63 -8.52 -12.61 2.69
N ALA A 64 -7.72 -12.41 1.65
CA ALA A 64 -8.20 -11.93 0.34
C ALA A 64 -9.12 -12.95 -0.34
N TRP A 65 -8.74 -14.23 -0.30
CA TRP A 65 -9.51 -15.33 -0.86
C TRP A 65 -10.82 -15.55 -0.11
N LYS A 66 -10.80 -15.44 1.22
CA LYS A 66 -12.02 -15.42 2.04
C LYS A 66 -13.00 -14.34 1.58
N ARG A 67 -12.52 -13.10 1.42
CA ARG A 67 -13.34 -11.97 0.93
C ARG A 67 -13.91 -12.27 -0.46
N TYR A 68 -13.06 -12.72 -1.39
CA TYR A 68 -13.49 -13.09 -2.73
C TYR A 68 -14.58 -14.16 -2.73
N ARG A 69 -14.39 -15.24 -1.96
CA ARG A 69 -15.40 -16.30 -1.82
C ARG A 69 -16.71 -15.78 -1.22
N GLN A 70 -16.64 -14.87 -0.24
CA GLN A 70 -17.83 -14.26 0.37
C GLN A 70 -18.64 -13.42 -0.62
N ASP A 71 -17.97 -12.61 -1.44
CA ASP A 71 -18.63 -11.78 -2.45
C ASP A 71 -19.20 -12.61 -3.62
N ASN A 72 -18.59 -13.76 -3.90
CA ASN A 72 -19.00 -14.66 -4.97
C ASN A 72 -19.85 -15.85 -4.50
N LYS A 73 -20.23 -15.92 -3.21
CA LYS A 73 -20.89 -17.11 -2.62
C LYS A 73 -22.16 -17.60 -3.32
N SER A 74 -22.87 -16.71 -4.01
CA SER A 74 -24.09 -17.03 -4.75
C SER A 74 -23.84 -17.48 -6.20
N LYS A 75 -22.61 -17.37 -6.69
CA LYS A 75 -22.21 -17.69 -8.06
C LYS A 75 -21.98 -19.18 -8.22
N ASN A 76 -22.46 -19.77 -9.32
CA ASN A 76 -22.16 -21.16 -9.63
C ASN A 76 -20.71 -21.29 -10.14
N THR A 77 -20.28 -22.53 -10.36
CA THR A 77 -18.96 -22.85 -10.93
C THR A 77 -18.69 -22.06 -12.21
N GLY A 78 -17.55 -21.37 -12.27
CA GLY A 78 -17.16 -20.49 -13.39
C GLY A 78 -17.94 -19.17 -13.56
N GLU A 79 -18.85 -18.81 -12.63
CA GLU A 79 -19.66 -17.59 -12.70
C GLU A 79 -19.22 -16.49 -11.74
N ASP A 80 -18.11 -16.68 -11.03
CA ASP A 80 -17.49 -15.67 -10.19
C ASP A 80 -17.07 -14.44 -11.01
N VAL A 81 -16.89 -13.30 -10.33
CA VAL A 81 -16.60 -12.00 -10.96
C VAL A 81 -15.36 -12.06 -11.86
N TRP A 82 -14.35 -12.88 -11.50
CA TRP A 82 -13.15 -13.06 -12.31
C TRP A 82 -13.18 -14.28 -13.23
N LYS A 83 -14.24 -15.10 -13.19
CA LYS A 83 -14.40 -16.33 -13.98
C LYS A 83 -13.19 -17.27 -13.85
N LEU A 84 -12.76 -17.51 -12.61
CA LEU A 84 -11.62 -18.38 -12.35
C LEU A 84 -11.94 -19.81 -12.81
N LYS A 85 -10.99 -20.46 -13.48
CA LYS A 85 -11.18 -21.79 -14.08
C LYS A 85 -11.53 -22.87 -13.06
N ASP A 86 -11.08 -22.69 -11.82
CA ASP A 86 -11.26 -23.58 -10.68
C ASP A 86 -12.22 -22.99 -9.63
N TRP A 87 -12.96 -21.92 -9.97
CA TRP A 87 -14.00 -21.42 -9.08
C TRP A 87 -15.07 -22.47 -8.86
N GLN A 88 -15.29 -22.82 -7.60
CA GLN A 88 -16.41 -23.62 -7.14
C GLN A 88 -17.23 -22.82 -6.14
N LYS A 89 -18.55 -22.94 -6.27
CA LYS A 89 -19.47 -22.34 -5.31
C LYS A 89 -19.15 -22.88 -3.90
N PRO A 90 -18.91 -22.02 -2.89
CA PRO A 90 -18.70 -22.48 -1.53
C PRO A 90 -19.90 -23.31 -1.06
N GLU A 91 -19.63 -24.46 -0.45
CA GLU A 91 -20.68 -25.28 0.17
C GLU A 91 -21.44 -24.49 1.25
N ALA A 92 -22.65 -24.94 1.58
CA ALA A 92 -23.46 -24.32 2.63
C ALA A 92 -22.73 -24.43 3.98
N GLY A 93 -22.00 -23.38 4.36
CA GLY A 93 -21.14 -23.34 5.55
C GLY A 93 -20.44 -22.00 5.72
N THR A 94 -19.60 -21.91 6.75
CA THR A 94 -18.88 -20.67 7.09
C THR A 94 -17.67 -20.48 6.18
N ILE A 95 -17.65 -19.39 5.42
CA ILE A 95 -16.47 -18.98 4.65
C ILE A 95 -15.44 -18.37 5.63
N ASN A 96 -14.37 -19.11 5.91
CA ASN A 96 -13.28 -18.73 6.80
C ASN A 96 -11.96 -18.49 6.03
N ASN A 97 -10.87 -18.24 6.75
CA ASN A 97 -9.52 -18.05 6.20
C ASN A 97 -8.63 -19.29 6.40
N ASP A 98 -9.19 -20.49 6.59
CA ASP A 98 -8.40 -21.72 6.73
C ASP A 98 -8.01 -22.32 5.37
N VAL A 99 -8.69 -21.88 4.30
CA VAL A 99 -8.50 -22.38 2.94
C VAL A 99 -7.44 -21.55 2.22
N SER A 100 -6.41 -22.24 1.73
CA SER A 100 -5.38 -21.67 0.85
C SER A 100 -5.97 -20.95 -0.35
N ALA A 101 -5.39 -19.82 -0.72
CA ALA A 101 -5.77 -19.16 -1.97
C ALA A 101 -5.25 -19.97 -3.16
N PRO A 102 -6.11 -20.34 -4.14
CA PRO A 102 -5.66 -21.09 -5.30
C PRO A 102 -4.75 -20.25 -6.19
N THR A 103 -3.84 -20.91 -6.90
CA THR A 103 -2.89 -20.26 -7.83
C THR A 103 -3.61 -19.44 -8.89
N SER A 104 -4.76 -19.89 -9.39
CA SER A 104 -5.58 -19.16 -10.37
C SER A 104 -6.00 -17.76 -9.88
N PHE A 105 -6.37 -17.63 -8.60
CA PHE A 105 -6.77 -16.38 -7.98
C PHE A 105 -5.57 -15.45 -7.81
N ILE A 106 -4.43 -15.99 -7.35
CA ILE A 106 -3.18 -15.23 -7.20
C ILE A 106 -2.69 -14.72 -8.56
N ASP A 107 -2.70 -15.56 -9.58
CA ASP A 107 -2.24 -15.20 -10.93
C ASP A 107 -3.19 -14.22 -11.62
N GLU A 108 -4.50 -14.39 -11.47
CA GLU A 108 -5.48 -13.43 -11.96
C GLU A 108 -5.31 -12.07 -11.28
N CYS A 109 -5.02 -12.06 -9.97
CA CYS A 109 -4.71 -10.85 -9.25
C CYS A 109 -3.46 -10.13 -9.80
N LYS A 110 -2.35 -10.86 -10.01
CA LYS A 110 -1.12 -10.30 -10.64
C LYS A 110 -1.39 -9.77 -12.04
N SER A 111 -2.16 -10.51 -12.84
CA SER A 111 -2.59 -10.09 -14.17
C SER A 111 -3.36 -8.77 -14.11
N ARG A 112 -4.33 -8.64 -13.20
CA ARG A 112 -5.13 -7.42 -13.03
C ARG A 112 -4.30 -6.24 -12.54
N LEU A 113 -3.40 -6.43 -11.57
CA LEU A 113 -2.47 -5.39 -11.10
C LEU A 113 -1.61 -4.78 -12.22
N SER A 114 -1.29 -5.58 -13.25
CA SER A 114 -0.50 -5.14 -14.40
C SER A 114 -1.30 -4.34 -15.46
N LYS A 115 -2.63 -4.26 -15.32
CA LYS A 115 -3.50 -3.54 -16.27
C LYS A 115 -3.46 -2.04 -16.01
N LYS A 116 -3.76 -1.28 -17.07
CA LYS A 116 -3.90 0.19 -17.01
C LYS A 116 -5.37 0.58 -16.90
N VAL A 117 -5.67 1.57 -16.07
CA VAL A 117 -7.01 2.13 -15.89
C VAL A 117 -6.96 3.66 -15.96
N SER A 118 -8.10 4.29 -16.25
CA SER A 118 -8.22 5.76 -16.28
C SER A 118 -8.19 6.41 -14.90
N GLY A 119 -8.40 5.65 -13.82
CA GLY A 119 -8.39 6.15 -12.46
C GLY A 119 -9.02 5.19 -11.45
N THR A 120 -9.19 5.67 -10.22
CA THR A 120 -9.66 4.88 -9.07
C THR A 120 -11.13 4.49 -9.16
N GLU A 121 -11.88 5.14 -10.03
CA GLU A 121 -13.30 4.86 -10.22
C GLU A 121 -13.59 3.61 -11.07
N SER A 122 -12.57 3.08 -11.75
CA SER A 122 -12.68 1.84 -12.52
C SER A 122 -13.07 0.65 -11.65
N ASP A 123 -14.04 -0.15 -12.10
CA ASP A 123 -14.42 -1.40 -11.43
C ASP A 123 -13.22 -2.33 -11.25
N LEU A 124 -12.34 -2.40 -12.25
CA LEU A 124 -11.12 -3.18 -12.18
C LEU A 124 -10.18 -2.69 -11.07
N TYR A 125 -10.05 -1.37 -10.89
CA TYR A 125 -9.27 -0.81 -9.79
C TYR A 125 -9.88 -1.19 -8.43
N LYS A 126 -11.19 -1.01 -8.29
CA LYS A 126 -11.93 -1.32 -7.06
C LYS A 126 -11.85 -2.79 -6.68
N GLU A 127 -11.94 -3.69 -7.66
CA GLU A 127 -11.76 -5.13 -7.46
C GLU A 127 -10.33 -5.48 -7.01
N VAL A 128 -9.31 -4.93 -7.67
CA VAL A 128 -7.92 -5.16 -7.28
C VAL A 128 -7.66 -4.62 -5.87
N LEU A 129 -8.10 -3.40 -5.56
CA LEU A 129 -7.99 -2.82 -4.23
C LEU A 129 -8.71 -3.66 -3.16
N LYS A 130 -9.72 -4.45 -3.53
CA LYS A 130 -10.43 -5.31 -2.60
C LYS A 130 -9.76 -6.66 -2.38
N TYR A 131 -9.23 -7.27 -3.44
CA TYR A 131 -8.82 -8.68 -3.47
C TYR A 131 -7.32 -8.92 -3.63
N CYS A 132 -6.52 -7.89 -3.94
CA CYS A 132 -5.10 -8.04 -4.29
C CYS A 132 -4.12 -7.34 -3.35
N VAL A 133 -4.63 -6.67 -2.32
CA VAL A 133 -3.83 -5.81 -1.45
C VAL A 133 -3.99 -6.20 0.01
N ARG A 134 -2.97 -5.85 0.78
CA ARG A 134 -2.92 -5.86 2.24
C ARG A 134 -2.70 -4.45 2.77
N ASP A 135 -2.83 -4.31 4.08
CA ASP A 135 -2.44 -3.07 4.75
C ASP A 135 -0.93 -2.81 4.56
N THR A 136 -0.59 -1.52 4.42
CA THR A 136 0.80 -1.06 4.43
C THR A 136 1.36 -1.21 5.82
N LEU A 137 2.58 -1.70 5.92
CA LEU A 137 3.32 -1.87 7.16
C LEU A 137 4.44 -0.84 7.24
N VAL A 138 4.92 -0.58 8.46
CA VAL A 138 6.15 0.19 8.67
C VAL A 138 7.33 -0.43 7.90
N SER A 139 7.43 -1.75 7.76
CA SER A 139 8.44 -2.39 6.89
C SER A 139 8.41 -1.88 5.45
N ASP A 140 7.21 -1.67 4.89
CA ASP A 140 7.06 -1.20 3.51
C ASP A 140 7.58 0.22 3.40
N LEU A 141 7.12 1.11 4.30
CA LEU A 141 7.54 2.51 4.32
C LEU A 141 9.05 2.66 4.53
N VAL A 142 9.65 1.85 5.40
CA VAL A 142 11.11 1.83 5.63
C VAL A 142 11.84 1.40 4.37
N SER A 143 11.39 0.34 3.70
CA SER A 143 12.00 -0.13 2.44
C SER A 143 11.92 0.91 1.32
N GLU A 144 10.91 1.76 1.34
CA GLU A 144 10.69 2.87 0.41
C GLU A 144 11.46 4.15 0.82
N THR A 145 12.11 4.17 1.98
CA THR A 145 12.83 5.33 2.51
C THR A 145 14.30 5.30 2.09
N THR A 146 14.72 6.26 1.26
CA THR A 146 16.11 6.37 0.82
C THR A 146 17.07 6.62 1.99
N GLY A 147 18.18 5.89 2.01
CA GLY A 147 19.24 6.08 3.01
C GLY A 147 18.93 5.52 4.39
N LYS A 148 17.92 4.65 4.52
CA LYS A 148 17.54 4.02 5.78
C LYS A 148 17.50 2.50 5.60
N THR A 149 18.23 1.79 6.44
CA THR A 149 18.23 0.33 6.45
C THR A 149 17.83 -0.19 7.82
N SER A 150 16.82 -1.06 7.88
CA SER A 150 16.41 -1.72 9.12
C SER A 150 17.57 -2.49 9.76
N LEU A 151 17.70 -2.36 11.08
CA LEU A 151 18.63 -3.15 11.89
C LEU A 151 18.00 -4.45 12.40
N VAL A 152 16.67 -4.62 12.25
CA VAL A 152 15.95 -5.84 12.67
C VAL A 152 16.52 -7.05 11.94
N ASP A 153 16.77 -8.12 12.69
CA ASP A 153 17.38 -9.37 12.23
C ASP A 153 18.80 -9.21 11.62
N VAL A 154 19.48 -8.08 11.92
CA VAL A 154 20.89 -7.82 11.57
C VAL A 154 21.77 -7.86 12.82
N GLU A 155 22.86 -8.63 12.76
CA GLU A 155 23.91 -8.64 13.77
C GLU A 155 24.87 -7.46 13.59
N ASP A 156 24.49 -6.30 14.14
CA ASP A 156 25.27 -5.06 14.05
C ASP A 156 25.25 -4.32 15.40
N SER A 157 26.02 -4.83 16.36
CA SER A 157 26.04 -4.29 17.74
C SER A 157 26.37 -2.81 17.76
N THR A 158 27.33 -2.36 16.96
CA THR A 158 27.73 -0.95 16.85
C THR A 158 26.55 -0.05 16.49
N ASN A 159 25.77 -0.39 15.46
CA ASN A 159 24.61 0.42 15.09
C ASN A 159 23.45 0.27 16.07
N TRP A 160 23.24 -0.93 16.64
CA TRP A 160 22.25 -1.14 17.69
C TRP A 160 22.52 -0.27 18.91
N ASP A 161 23.76 -0.22 19.38
CA ASP A 161 24.16 0.58 20.53
C ASP A 161 24.04 2.09 20.23
N ARG A 162 24.35 2.51 19.00
CA ARG A 162 24.12 3.88 18.52
C ARG A 162 22.65 4.27 18.63
N VAL A 163 21.74 3.49 18.06
CA VAL A 163 20.30 3.84 18.06
C VAL A 163 19.67 3.68 19.44
N TRP A 164 20.19 2.78 20.27
CA TRP A 164 19.81 2.68 21.68
C TRP A 164 20.19 3.94 22.46
N ASN A 165 21.37 4.51 22.22
CA ASN A 165 21.74 5.79 22.84
C ASN A 165 20.81 6.94 22.42
N LEU A 166 20.35 6.96 21.16
CA LEU A 166 19.34 7.93 20.71
C LEU A 166 18.01 7.74 21.43
N TYR A 167 17.55 6.49 21.56
CA TYR A 167 16.34 6.17 22.32
C TYR A 167 16.45 6.63 23.78
N LYS A 168 17.59 6.34 24.43
CA LYS A 168 17.82 6.73 25.82
C LYS A 168 17.81 8.24 26.01
N THR A 169 18.44 8.97 25.08
CA THR A 169 18.50 10.43 25.11
C THR A 169 17.11 11.04 24.99
N HIS A 170 16.28 10.50 24.09
CA HIS A 170 14.89 10.95 23.94
C HIS A 170 14.06 10.67 25.19
N ASN A 171 14.31 9.56 25.87
CA ASN A 171 13.59 9.12 27.07
C ASN A 171 14.30 9.52 28.38
N ASN A 172 15.14 10.55 28.36
CA ASN A 172 15.85 10.99 29.56
C ASN A 172 14.87 11.42 30.66
N GLY A 173 15.16 11.02 31.90
CA GLY A 173 14.31 11.30 33.07
C GLY A 173 13.03 10.47 33.16
N LYS A 174 12.82 9.50 32.26
CA LYS A 174 11.67 8.58 32.33
C LYS A 174 11.94 7.42 33.29
N GLU A 175 10.90 7.00 33.99
CA GLU A 175 10.85 5.76 34.78
C GLU A 175 10.19 4.62 34.01
N ASN A 176 10.16 3.42 34.60
CA ASN A 176 9.55 2.25 33.99
C ASN A 176 8.13 2.52 33.47
N GLY A 177 7.88 2.14 32.22
CA GLY A 177 6.58 2.31 31.56
C GLY A 177 6.26 3.75 31.15
N GLN A 178 7.22 4.68 31.26
CA GLN A 178 7.06 6.07 30.85
C GLN A 178 7.88 6.43 29.61
N ASP A 179 8.77 5.54 29.17
CA ASP A 179 9.47 5.65 27.90
C ASP A 179 8.49 5.41 26.73
N VAL A 180 8.84 5.91 25.54
CA VAL A 180 7.94 5.94 24.37
C VAL A 180 7.40 4.56 23.98
N TRP A 181 8.17 3.49 24.20
CA TRP A 181 7.75 2.11 23.94
C TRP A 181 7.42 1.31 25.19
N THR A 182 7.39 1.94 26.36
CA THR A 182 6.99 1.32 27.63
C THR A 182 7.75 0.02 27.92
N LEU A 183 9.08 0.02 27.72
CA LEU A 183 9.90 -1.17 27.93
C LEU A 183 9.82 -1.61 29.41
N SER A 184 9.48 -2.87 29.64
CA SER A 184 9.29 -3.41 31.00
C SER A 184 10.58 -3.47 31.82
N ASP A 185 11.73 -3.49 31.15
CA ASP A 185 13.08 -3.52 31.71
C ASP A 185 13.82 -2.17 31.58
N TRP A 186 13.10 -1.07 31.29
CA TRP A 186 13.68 0.24 31.04
C TRP A 186 14.64 0.69 32.16
N ASN A 187 14.25 0.62 33.43
CA ASN A 187 15.05 1.06 34.56
C ASN A 187 16.33 0.22 34.75
N GLN A 188 16.29 -1.05 34.36
CA GLN A 188 17.43 -1.96 34.40
C GLN A 188 18.40 -1.70 33.24
N GLU A 189 17.87 -1.39 32.06
CA GLU A 189 18.65 -1.30 30.82
C GLU A 189 19.09 0.13 30.48
N LYS A 190 18.39 1.17 30.95
CA LYS A 190 18.65 2.59 30.59
C LYS A 190 20.04 3.09 30.96
N ALA A 191 20.71 2.45 31.92
CA ALA A 191 22.08 2.77 32.30
C ALA A 191 23.15 2.01 31.48
N LYS A 192 22.77 0.95 30.75
CA LYS A 192 23.71 0.09 30.03
C LYS A 192 24.08 0.66 28.66
N PRO A 193 25.32 0.43 28.20
CA PRO A 193 25.76 0.91 26.88
C PRO A 193 25.10 0.14 25.74
N ASN A 194 24.83 -1.15 25.94
CA ASN A 194 24.42 -2.05 24.87
C ASN A 194 22.90 -2.07 24.71
N ALA A 195 22.41 -2.19 23.47
CA ALA A 195 20.98 -2.32 23.18
C ALA A 195 20.40 -3.62 23.76
N PRO A 196 19.39 -3.56 24.65
CA PRO A 196 18.80 -4.76 25.24
C PRO A 196 17.90 -5.51 24.25
N GLN A 197 17.64 -6.78 24.54
CA GLN A 197 16.78 -7.60 23.68
C GLN A 197 15.34 -7.11 23.63
N SER A 198 14.82 -6.52 24.73
CA SER A 198 13.49 -5.92 24.78
C SER A 198 13.33 -4.78 23.77
N PHE A 199 14.34 -3.92 23.65
CA PHE A 199 14.37 -2.83 22.68
C PHE A 199 14.43 -3.35 21.23
N LYS A 200 15.28 -4.34 20.95
CA LYS A 200 15.33 -4.99 19.63
C LYS A 200 14.01 -5.66 19.27
N ALA A 201 13.35 -6.31 20.24
CA ALA A 201 12.03 -6.89 20.07
C ALA A 201 10.95 -5.83 19.82
N ALA A 202 11.01 -4.68 20.50
CA ALA A 202 10.12 -3.56 20.24
C ALA A 202 10.26 -3.06 18.80
N CYS A 203 11.49 -2.89 18.29
CA CYS A 203 11.72 -2.59 16.87
C CYS A 203 11.05 -3.60 15.94
N LYS A 204 11.23 -4.91 16.19
CA LYS A 204 10.60 -5.98 15.40
C LYS A 204 9.07 -5.88 15.40
N ASN A 205 8.47 -5.59 16.55
CA ASN A 205 7.02 -5.40 16.66
C ASN A 205 6.55 -4.14 15.91
N LYS A 206 7.29 -3.03 16.02
CA LYS A 206 6.95 -1.79 15.33
C LYS A 206 7.00 -1.92 13.81
N LEU A 207 7.90 -2.76 13.29
CA LEU A 207 7.98 -3.08 11.87
C LEU A 207 6.65 -3.65 11.31
N ALA A 208 5.89 -4.39 12.12
CA ALA A 208 4.60 -4.99 11.76
C ALA A 208 3.39 -4.04 11.96
N THR A 209 3.62 -2.79 12.37
CA THR A 209 2.54 -1.82 12.55
C THR A 209 1.91 -1.47 11.22
N LYS A 210 0.57 -1.55 11.15
CA LYS A 210 -0.22 -1.21 9.98
C LYS A 210 -0.38 0.30 9.87
N THR A 211 0.26 0.92 8.90
CA THR A 211 0.10 2.35 8.58
C THR A 211 0.61 2.66 7.18
N GLY A 212 -0.11 3.51 6.46
CA GLY A 212 0.38 4.18 5.24
C GLY A 212 0.86 5.60 5.48
N ASP A 213 0.72 6.10 6.71
CA ASP A 213 0.99 7.47 7.09
C ASP A 213 2.46 7.63 7.50
N LYS A 214 3.21 8.42 6.72
CA LYS A 214 4.61 8.75 6.99
C LYS A 214 4.80 9.70 8.17
N SER A 215 3.73 10.25 8.73
CA SER A 215 3.75 10.99 10.00
C SER A 215 3.40 10.12 11.21
N HIS A 216 3.05 8.84 10.99
CA HIS A 216 2.69 7.94 12.07
C HIS A 216 3.87 7.77 13.05
N PRO A 217 3.65 7.90 14.38
CA PRO A 217 4.72 7.85 15.37
C PRO A 217 5.58 6.60 15.27
N ASP A 218 4.98 5.43 15.06
CA ASP A 218 5.75 4.18 14.94
C ASP A 218 6.70 4.16 13.74
N TYR A 219 6.35 4.78 12.61
CA TYR A 219 7.27 4.88 11.47
C TYR A 219 8.41 5.86 11.77
N LEU A 220 8.09 7.06 12.28
CA LEU A 220 9.10 8.07 12.61
C LEU A 220 10.08 7.59 13.70
N ASN A 221 9.55 6.95 14.74
CA ASN A 221 10.34 6.35 15.81
C ASN A 221 11.19 5.19 15.30
N PHE A 222 10.64 4.35 14.41
CA PHE A 222 11.42 3.28 13.78
C PHE A 222 12.60 3.82 12.97
N LEU A 223 12.40 4.86 12.15
CA LEU A 223 13.48 5.51 11.40
C LEU A 223 14.55 6.16 12.29
N SER A 224 14.18 6.51 13.52
CA SER A 224 15.08 7.13 14.48
C SER A 224 15.86 6.09 15.28
N TRP A 225 15.23 4.97 15.62
CA TRP A 225 15.72 4.06 16.67
C TRP A 225 15.92 2.61 16.21
N CYS A 226 15.59 2.27 14.96
CA CYS A 226 15.70 0.90 14.44
C CYS A 226 16.38 0.82 13.06
N THR A 227 16.96 1.92 12.58
CA THR A 227 17.62 1.97 11.26
C THR A 227 19.01 2.56 11.36
N LYS A 228 19.90 2.17 10.44
CA LYS A 228 21.20 2.82 10.24
C LYS A 228 21.20 3.75 9.04
#